data_AF-A0A933P1W4-F1
#
_entry.id   AF-A0A933P1W4-F1
#
_cell.length_a   1.000
_cell.length_b   1.000
_cell.length_c   1.000
_cell.angle_alpha   90.00
_cell.angle_beta   90.00
_cell.angle_gamma   90.00
#
_symmetry.space_group_name_H-M   'P 1'
#
loop_
_entity.id
_entity.type
_entity.pdbx_description
1 polymer ?
#
loop_
_entity_poly.entity_id
_entity_poly.type
_entity_poly.pdbx_seq_one_letter_code
_entity_poly.pdbx_strand_id
1 'polypeptide(L)'
;MLRAIGIGIIAAIVFELPLLLRSYFASIPWFSPYLILAGGVLVFLIYHVFLNKKQRLLDYRGLSDLLIHIHSPTAPEQPRHWLVRSACSLLFTLIGGPVGGEGAAIEASQGFAALQRPRSSRWFEQMRRTDSASALTAGLSASFGAPFAAVLVPIELGLGGRTLSVAISGLSAFVSVRILDRTFLLERFHFGLELFSFDIYRLQQWMWLLSLAILCGVLSAGIIHLIRYFQINFSHLFKFNILFRILLGVSALFLLACIHAPSHLPPGILLENILLSKSFLPETALCFITLLASLALFLSCFGT
;
A
#
# COMPACT_ATOMS: atom_id res chain seq x y z
N MET A 1 -6.30 12.61 21.90
CA MET A 1 -5.55 13.30 20.82
C MET A 1 -4.16 12.71 20.67
N LEU A 2 -3.42 12.49 21.77
CA LEU A 2 -2.14 11.76 21.77
C LEU A 2 -2.15 10.45 20.96
N ARG A 3 -3.20 9.63 21.07
CA ARG A 3 -3.34 8.41 20.26
C ARG A 3 -3.31 8.69 18.75
N ALA A 4 -4.03 9.71 18.27
CA ALA A 4 -4.04 10.07 16.86
C ALA A 4 -2.67 10.54 16.36
N ILE A 5 -1.93 11.27 17.20
CA ILE A 5 -0.55 11.67 16.92
C ILE A 5 0.36 10.44 16.82
N GLY A 6 0.24 9.50 17.76
CA GLY A 6 1.00 8.25 17.73
C GLY A 6 0.72 7.39 16.49
N ILE A 7 -0.54 7.29 16.07
CA ILE A 7 -0.96 6.63 14.82
C ILE A 7 -0.26 7.27 13.61
N GLY A 8 -0.19 8.61 13.56
CA GLY A 8 0.47 9.35 12.49
C GLY A 8 1.99 9.16 12.46
N ILE A 9 2.64 9.23 13.62
CA ILE A 9 4.09 9.01 13.75
C ILE A 9 4.46 7.59 13.28
N ILE A 10 3.68 6.58 13.65
CA ILE A 10 3.96 5.19 13.24
C ILE A 10 3.77 4.99 11.75
N ALA A 11 2.72 5.58 11.16
CA ALA A 11 2.54 5.54 9.71
C ALA A 11 3.78 6.11 8.99
N ALA A 12 4.27 7.27 9.46
CA ALA A 12 5.44 7.92 8.90
C ALA A 12 6.71 7.04 9.02
N ILE A 13 6.99 6.52 10.22
CA ILE A 13 8.18 5.67 10.44
C ILE A 13 8.14 4.45 9.54
N VAL A 14 7.00 3.75 9.49
CA VAL A 14 6.85 2.52 8.70
C VAL A 14 6.95 2.80 7.20
N PHE A 15 6.41 3.94 6.75
CA PHE A 15 6.51 4.37 5.36
C PHE A 15 7.95 4.75 4.96
N GLU A 16 8.69 5.45 5.83
CA GLU A 16 10.08 5.86 5.55
C GLU A 16 11.09 4.72 5.63
N LEU A 17 10.79 3.69 6.41
CA LEU A 17 11.77 2.65 6.75
C LEU A 17 12.39 1.97 5.51
N PRO A 18 11.64 1.62 4.45
CA PRO A 18 12.24 1.11 3.22
C PRO A 18 13.24 2.07 2.57
N LEU A 19 12.93 3.37 2.53
CA LEU A 19 13.79 4.37 1.92
C LEU A 19 15.06 4.58 2.75
N LEU A 20 14.92 4.63 4.08
CA LEU A 20 16.03 4.72 5.04
C LEU A 20 16.97 3.51 4.95
N LEU A 21 16.43 2.30 4.89
CA LEU A 21 17.25 1.09 4.75
C LEU A 21 18.00 1.07 3.41
N ARG A 22 17.36 1.53 2.33
CA ARG A 22 18.00 1.61 1.02
C ARG A 22 19.13 2.62 0.98
N SER A 23 18.93 3.80 1.58
CA SER A 23 19.98 4.82 1.63
C SER A 23 21.16 4.37 2.51
N TYR A 24 20.87 3.72 3.64
CA TYR A 24 21.91 3.22 4.53
C TYR A 24 22.73 2.06 3.93
N PHE A 25 22.07 1.15 3.22
CA PHE A 25 22.72 0.02 2.55
C PHE A 25 22.72 0.18 1.03
N ALA A 26 23.30 1.29 0.55
CA ALA A 26 23.33 1.62 -0.87
C ALA A 26 24.09 0.61 -1.75
N SER A 27 24.97 -0.21 -1.15
CA SER A 27 25.72 -1.26 -1.87
C SER A 27 24.88 -2.49 -2.24
N ILE A 28 23.71 -2.67 -1.62
CA ILE A 28 22.83 -3.80 -1.89
C ILE A 28 22.00 -3.50 -3.14
N PRO A 29 21.95 -4.40 -4.14
CA PRO A 29 21.11 -4.22 -5.32
C PRO A 29 19.65 -4.52 -4.97
N TRP A 30 18.98 -3.61 -4.26
CA TRP A 30 17.64 -3.76 -3.69
C TRP A 30 16.55 -4.21 -4.68
N PHE A 31 16.73 -3.92 -5.97
CA PHE A 31 15.80 -4.24 -7.06
C PHE A 31 16.21 -5.49 -7.86
N SER A 32 17.15 -6.27 -7.33
CA SER A 32 17.56 -7.52 -7.95
C SER A 32 16.43 -8.57 -7.86
N PRO A 33 16.13 -9.31 -8.94
CA PRO A 33 15.17 -10.41 -8.91
C PRO A 33 15.44 -11.42 -7.78
N TYR A 34 16.72 -11.66 -7.45
CA TYR A 34 17.09 -12.58 -6.38
C TYR A 34 16.61 -12.12 -5.00
N LEU A 35 16.59 -10.82 -4.73
CA LEU A 35 16.06 -10.28 -3.48
C LEU A 35 14.54 -10.38 -3.42
N ILE A 36 13.85 -10.23 -4.55
CA ILE A 36 12.40 -10.48 -4.65
C ILE A 36 12.10 -11.94 -4.29
N LEU A 37 12.87 -12.89 -4.82
CA LEU A 37 12.75 -14.31 -4.49
C LEU A 37 13.03 -14.56 -3.00
N ALA A 38 14.15 -14.05 -2.47
CA ALA A 38 14.53 -14.24 -1.08
C ALA A 38 13.50 -13.64 -0.11
N GLY A 39 13.02 -12.42 -0.38
CA GLY A 39 11.98 -11.78 0.42
C GLY A 39 10.63 -12.50 0.30
N GLY A 40 10.29 -13.03 -0.88
CA GLY A 40 9.13 -13.90 -1.05
C GLY A 40 9.19 -15.18 -0.21
N VAL A 41 10.35 -15.83 -0.17
CA VAL A 41 10.60 -17.00 0.70
C VAL A 41 10.52 -16.60 2.18
N LEU A 42 11.05 -15.44 2.56
CA LEU A 42 10.93 -14.94 3.93
C LEU A 42 9.46 -14.70 4.32
N VAL A 43 8.67 -14.10 3.44
CA VAL A 43 7.23 -13.92 3.66
C VAL A 43 6.52 -15.26 3.77
N PHE A 44 6.85 -16.23 2.91
CA PHE A 44 6.34 -17.59 3.04
C PHE A 44 6.63 -18.18 4.43
N LEU A 45 7.85 -18.03 4.95
CA LEU A 45 8.22 -18.50 6.29
C LEU A 45 7.45 -17.76 7.39
N ILE A 46 7.28 -16.45 7.27
CA ILE A 46 6.47 -15.65 8.21
C ILE A 46 5.02 -16.15 8.21
N TYR A 47 4.42 -16.34 7.04
CA TYR A 47 3.06 -16.90 6.93
C TYR A 47 2.97 -18.30 7.55
N HIS A 48 3.96 -19.15 7.29
CA HIS A 48 4.01 -20.51 7.83
C HIS A 48 4.07 -20.52 9.37
N VAL A 49 4.89 -19.67 9.97
CA VAL A 49 5.09 -19.64 11.43
C VAL A 49 3.96 -18.91 12.15
N PHE A 50 3.50 -17.78 11.61
CA PHE A 50 2.62 -16.85 12.31
C PHE A 50 1.13 -16.99 11.94
N LEU A 51 0.81 -17.40 10.71
CA LEU A 51 -0.57 -17.39 10.19
C LEU A 51 -1.14 -18.79 9.92
N ASN A 52 -0.31 -19.83 9.80
CA ASN A 52 -0.75 -21.20 9.51
C ASN A 52 -1.35 -21.96 10.73
N LYS A 53 -1.34 -21.38 11.93
CA LYS A 53 -1.91 -22.04 13.13
C LYS A 53 -3.44 -21.89 13.19
N LYS A 54 -4.15 -22.85 12.58
CA LYS A 54 -5.55 -23.27 12.87
C LYS A 54 -6.70 -22.25 12.75
N GLN A 55 -6.52 -21.05 12.20
CA GLN A 55 -7.63 -20.09 12.08
C GLN A 55 -8.17 -20.00 10.65
N ARG A 56 -9.31 -20.67 10.41
CA ARG A 56 -10.20 -20.54 9.22
C ARG A 56 -10.79 -19.12 9.03
N LEU A 57 -10.24 -18.10 9.67
CA LEU A 57 -10.85 -16.77 9.83
C LEU A 57 -10.08 -15.63 9.15
N LEU A 58 -8.99 -15.92 8.45
CA LEU A 58 -8.08 -14.90 7.91
C LEU A 58 -7.74 -15.19 6.45
N ASP A 59 -8.78 -15.07 5.63
CA ASP A 59 -8.60 -14.61 4.25
C ASP A 59 -8.03 -13.17 4.35
N TYR A 60 -6.76 -12.99 3.98
CA TYR A 60 -6.07 -11.71 3.85
C TYR A 60 -6.61 -10.88 2.66
N ARG A 61 -7.43 -9.85 2.91
CA ARG A 61 -7.98 -8.97 1.86
C ARG A 61 -7.44 -7.54 1.87
N GLY A 62 -6.27 -7.31 2.45
CA GLY A 62 -5.63 -5.99 2.44
C GLY A 62 -6.49 -4.93 3.15
N LEU A 63 -6.62 -3.76 2.52
CA LEU A 63 -7.46 -2.65 3.00
C LEU A 63 -8.95 -3.01 3.08
N SER A 64 -9.42 -3.99 2.32
CA SER A 64 -10.83 -4.40 2.43
C SER A 64 -11.13 -5.11 3.75
N ASP A 65 -10.15 -5.73 4.40
CA ASP A 65 -10.33 -6.21 5.78
C ASP A 65 -10.49 -5.06 6.77
N LEU A 66 -9.84 -3.92 6.53
CA LEU A 66 -10.04 -2.72 7.34
C LEU A 66 -11.48 -2.21 7.15
N LEU A 67 -11.98 -2.21 5.92
CA LEU A 67 -13.36 -1.81 5.63
C LEU A 67 -14.38 -2.79 6.22
N ILE A 68 -14.15 -4.10 6.08
CA ILE A 68 -14.98 -5.14 6.69
C ILE A 68 -14.94 -4.99 8.22
N HIS A 69 -13.76 -4.78 8.81
CA HIS A 69 -13.60 -4.60 10.24
C HIS A 69 -14.42 -3.41 10.77
N ILE A 70 -14.53 -2.33 10.00
CA ILE A 70 -15.32 -1.14 10.37
C ILE A 70 -16.82 -1.42 10.27
N HIS A 71 -17.26 -2.10 9.20
CA HIS A 71 -18.68 -2.31 8.91
C HIS A 71 -19.27 -3.59 9.53
N SER A 72 -18.44 -4.56 9.90
CA SER A 72 -18.85 -5.86 10.41
C SER A 72 -17.91 -6.32 11.55
N PRO A 73 -18.38 -6.36 12.81
CA PRO A 73 -17.60 -6.79 13.97
C PRO A 73 -17.49 -8.33 14.06
N THR A 74 -17.17 -9.01 12.97
CA THR A 74 -17.28 -10.48 12.89
C THR A 74 -16.16 -11.25 13.61
N ALA A 75 -15.08 -10.60 14.06
CA ALA A 75 -14.03 -11.26 14.84
C ALA A 75 -13.32 -10.31 15.83
N PRO A 76 -12.82 -10.84 16.97
CA PRO A 76 -11.97 -10.07 17.88
C PRO A 76 -10.69 -9.63 17.17
N GLU A 77 -10.44 -8.32 17.19
CA GLU A 77 -9.27 -7.71 16.57
C GLU A 77 -7.98 -8.21 17.24
N GLN A 78 -7.09 -8.81 16.46
CA GLN A 78 -5.77 -9.22 16.94
C GLN A 78 -4.71 -8.26 16.38
N PRO A 79 -4.11 -7.38 17.20
CA PRO A 79 -3.11 -6.42 16.73
C PRO A 79 -1.91 -7.08 16.05
N ARG A 80 -1.55 -8.28 16.48
CA ARG A 80 -0.46 -9.08 15.89
C ARG A 80 -0.69 -9.33 14.40
N HIS A 81 -1.93 -9.53 13.96
CA HIS A 81 -2.21 -9.79 12.54
C HIS A 81 -1.91 -8.57 11.68
N TRP A 82 -2.34 -7.39 12.11
CA TRP A 82 -2.04 -6.12 11.44
C TRP A 82 -0.53 -5.86 11.35
N LEU A 83 0.21 -6.10 12.44
CA LEU A 83 1.65 -5.89 12.47
C LEU A 83 2.43 -6.87 11.59
N VAL A 84 2.04 -8.16 11.60
CA VAL A 84 2.68 -9.17 10.73
C VAL A 84 2.42 -8.84 9.26
N ARG A 85 1.21 -8.42 8.91
CA ARG A 85 0.86 -8.00 7.54
C ARG A 85 1.64 -6.77 7.10
N SER A 86 1.70 -5.77 7.97
CA SER A 86 2.51 -4.58 7.73
C SER A 86 3.98 -4.94 7.48
N ALA A 87 4.55 -5.86 8.26
CA ALA A 87 5.91 -6.33 8.07
C ALA A 87 6.10 -7.04 6.71
N CYS A 88 5.16 -7.89 6.30
CA CYS A 88 5.20 -8.53 4.97
C CYS A 88 5.12 -7.50 3.84
N SER A 89 4.19 -6.54 3.93
CA SER A 89 4.04 -5.46 2.96
C SER A 89 5.31 -4.60 2.88
N LEU A 90 5.87 -4.24 4.04
CA LEU A 90 7.12 -3.47 4.14
C LEU A 90 8.30 -4.22 3.51
N LEU A 91 8.42 -5.53 3.75
CA LEU A 91 9.45 -6.36 3.13
C LEU A 91 9.36 -6.33 1.61
N PHE A 92 8.15 -6.45 1.04
CA PHE A 92 7.94 -6.32 -0.40
C PHE A 92 8.23 -4.91 -0.91
N THR A 93 7.81 -3.86 -0.19
CA THR A 93 8.15 -2.49 -0.54
C THR A 93 9.67 -2.29 -0.54
N LEU A 94 10.41 -2.90 0.40
CA LEU A 94 11.86 -2.78 0.54
C LEU A 94 12.63 -3.46 -0.60
N ILE A 95 12.21 -4.65 -1.04
CA ILE A 95 12.88 -5.43 -2.09
C ILE A 95 12.41 -5.09 -3.52
N GLY A 96 11.58 -4.06 -3.68
CA GLY A 96 11.09 -3.63 -5.01
C GLY A 96 9.96 -4.50 -5.56
N GLY A 97 9.20 -5.16 -4.68
CA GLY A 97 7.97 -5.82 -5.09
C GLY A 97 6.90 -4.83 -5.57
N PRO A 98 5.84 -5.31 -6.24
CA PRO A 98 4.81 -4.46 -6.85
C PRO A 98 3.82 -3.86 -5.84
N VAL A 99 4.23 -3.72 -4.58
CA VAL A 99 3.39 -3.31 -3.44
C VAL A 99 3.91 -1.99 -2.90
N GLY A 100 3.01 -1.03 -2.78
CA GLY A 100 3.35 0.27 -2.22
C GLY A 100 3.46 0.24 -0.69
N GLY A 101 4.16 1.24 -0.14
CA GLY A 101 4.37 1.40 1.29
C GLY A 101 3.11 1.85 2.04
N GLU A 102 2.08 2.30 1.33
CA GLU A 102 0.83 2.79 1.91
C GLU A 102 0.10 1.72 2.69
N GLY A 103 -0.01 0.50 2.15
CA GLY A 103 -0.66 -0.61 2.83
C GLY A 103 0.04 -0.97 4.13
N ALA A 104 1.38 -1.02 4.10
CA ALA A 104 2.20 -1.30 5.27
C ALA A 104 1.99 -0.24 6.38
N ALA A 105 1.99 1.04 6.02
CA ALA A 105 1.77 2.14 6.95
C ALA A 105 0.37 2.09 7.59
N ILE A 106 -0.67 1.88 6.78
CA ILE A 106 -2.07 1.78 7.26
C ILE A 106 -2.20 0.60 8.24
N GLU A 107 -1.68 -0.58 7.88
CA GLU A 107 -1.78 -1.78 8.71
C GLU A 107 -1.00 -1.66 10.01
N ALA A 108 0.22 -1.11 10.00
CA ALA A 108 0.98 -0.88 11.23
C ALA A 108 0.26 0.08 12.17
N SER A 109 -0.25 1.18 11.63
CA SER A 109 -1.00 2.18 12.37
C SER A 109 -2.29 1.61 12.97
N GLN A 110 -2.99 0.73 12.25
CA GLN A 110 -4.14 0.00 12.79
C GLN A 110 -3.72 -0.97 13.90
N GLY A 111 -2.65 -1.74 13.70
CA GLY A 111 -2.11 -2.65 14.72
C GLY A 111 -1.74 -1.91 16.01
N PHE A 112 -1.08 -0.75 15.88
CA PHE A 112 -0.77 0.11 17.02
C PHE A 112 -2.03 0.66 17.71
N ALA A 113 -3.00 1.16 16.94
CA ALA A 113 -4.25 1.65 17.49
C ALA A 113 -5.01 0.56 18.26
N ALA A 114 -5.02 -0.66 17.73
CA ALA A 114 -5.62 -1.83 18.35
C ALA A 114 -4.91 -2.25 19.65
N LEU A 115 -3.58 -2.13 19.74
CA LEU A 115 -2.83 -2.36 20.98
C LEU A 115 -3.20 -1.36 22.08
N GLN A 116 -3.40 -0.10 21.72
CA GLN A 116 -3.72 0.97 22.67
C GLN A 116 -5.21 1.05 23.04
N ARG A 117 -6.07 0.26 22.39
CA ARG A 117 -7.52 0.34 22.60
C ARG A 117 -7.94 -0.42 23.86
N PRO A 118 -8.66 0.22 24.80
CA PRO A 118 -9.23 -0.49 25.94
C PRO A 118 -10.31 -1.47 25.47
N ARG A 119 -10.23 -2.73 25.90
CA ARG A 119 -11.14 -3.81 25.47
C ARG A 119 -12.56 -3.72 26.04
N SER A 120 -12.77 -2.94 27.10
CA SER A 120 -14.02 -2.88 27.87
C SER A 120 -14.57 -1.46 28.01
N SER A 121 -14.69 -0.73 26.90
CA SER A 121 -15.23 0.64 26.89
C SER A 121 -16.63 0.70 26.29
N ARG A 122 -17.52 1.51 26.88
CA ARG A 122 -18.85 1.83 26.31
C ARG A 122 -18.75 2.51 24.94
N TRP A 123 -17.60 3.12 24.65
CA TRP A 123 -17.31 3.84 23.40
C TRP A 123 -16.46 3.02 22.42
N PHE A 124 -16.35 1.70 22.63
CA PHE A 124 -15.47 0.84 21.87
C PHE A 124 -15.72 0.91 20.36
N GLU A 125 -16.98 0.92 19.95
CA GLU A 125 -17.39 0.97 18.55
C GLU A 125 -16.91 2.27 17.88
N GLN A 126 -17.29 3.42 18.44
CA GLN A 126 -16.93 4.73 17.88
C GLN A 126 -15.41 4.94 17.87
N MET A 127 -14.71 4.48 18.91
CA MET A 127 -13.25 4.52 18.96
C MET A 127 -12.62 3.65 17.87
N ARG A 128 -13.18 2.46 17.61
CA ARG A 128 -12.70 1.56 16.56
C ARG A 128 -12.82 2.17 15.17
N ARG A 129 -13.97 2.76 14.85
CA ARG A 129 -14.15 3.43 13.54
C ARG A 129 -13.21 4.63 13.40
N THR A 130 -13.09 5.43 14.46
CA THR A 130 -12.18 6.59 14.49
C THR A 130 -10.71 6.16 14.34
N ASP A 131 -10.30 5.08 14.98
CA ASP A 131 -8.92 4.54 14.85
C ASP A 131 -8.63 4.06 13.44
N SER A 132 -9.57 3.34 12.85
CA SER A 132 -9.40 2.78 11.51
C SER A 132 -9.40 3.90 10.45
N ALA A 133 -10.27 4.90 10.60
CA ALA A 133 -10.23 6.12 9.79
C ALA A 133 -8.91 6.90 9.98
N SER A 134 -8.42 7.01 11.21
CA SER A 134 -7.15 7.68 11.51
C SER A 134 -5.96 6.92 10.93
N ALA A 135 -5.93 5.59 10.99
CA ALA A 135 -4.88 4.75 10.41
C ALA A 135 -4.86 4.86 8.89
N LEU A 136 -6.04 4.83 8.25
CA LEU A 136 -6.17 5.02 6.81
C LEU A 136 -5.68 6.40 6.37
N THR A 137 -6.14 7.47 7.02
CA THR A 137 -5.67 8.83 6.74
C THR A 137 -4.18 9.01 7.00
N ALA A 138 -3.67 8.49 8.12
CA ALA A 138 -2.25 8.59 8.44
C ALA A 138 -1.38 7.92 7.39
N GLY A 139 -1.72 6.69 6.97
CA GLY A 139 -0.96 5.96 5.96
C GLY A 139 -1.01 6.63 4.59
N LEU A 140 -2.18 7.10 4.15
CA LEU A 140 -2.30 7.86 2.90
C LEU A 140 -1.56 9.20 2.95
N SER A 141 -1.65 9.92 4.07
CA SER A 141 -0.96 11.19 4.27
C SER A 141 0.56 11.01 4.25
N ALA A 142 1.08 9.96 4.91
CA ALA A 142 2.50 9.61 4.87
C ALA A 142 2.96 9.28 3.44
N SER A 143 2.13 8.53 2.71
CA SER A 143 2.50 8.01 1.39
C SER A 143 2.48 9.06 0.28
N PHE A 144 1.44 9.90 0.27
CA PHE A 144 1.22 10.87 -0.79
C PHE A 144 1.66 12.29 -0.42
N GLY A 145 2.01 12.54 0.85
CA GLY A 145 2.36 13.88 1.33
C GLY A 145 1.20 14.89 1.22
N ALA A 146 -0.04 14.40 1.17
CA ALA A 146 -1.25 15.19 0.93
C ALA A 146 -2.26 15.00 2.08
N PRO A 147 -2.07 15.66 3.24
CA PRO A 147 -2.88 15.41 4.44
C PRO A 147 -4.36 15.74 4.25
N PHE A 148 -4.70 16.76 3.46
CA PHE A 148 -6.10 17.16 3.22
C PHE A 148 -6.84 16.14 2.35
N ALA A 149 -6.22 15.69 1.26
CA ALA A 149 -6.79 14.64 0.41
C ALA A 149 -6.95 13.33 1.21
N ALA A 150 -5.97 12.98 2.04
CA ALA A 150 -6.01 11.78 2.88
C ALA A 150 -7.15 11.77 3.92
N VAL A 151 -7.63 12.93 4.35
CA VAL A 151 -8.78 13.06 5.28
C VAL A 151 -10.11 12.84 4.56
N LEU A 152 -10.21 13.20 3.27
CA LEU A 152 -11.43 13.03 2.49
C LEU A 152 -11.75 11.56 2.22
N VAL A 153 -10.73 10.72 2.00
CA VAL A 153 -10.93 9.29 1.68
C VAL A 153 -11.76 8.54 2.74
N PRO A 154 -11.45 8.58 4.06
CA PRO A 154 -12.31 7.97 5.06
C PRO A 154 -13.74 8.56 5.09
N ILE A 155 -13.89 9.85 4.82
CA ILE A 155 -15.20 10.53 4.82
C ILE A 155 -16.06 9.98 3.68
N GLU A 156 -15.49 9.90 2.47
CA GLU A 156 -16.16 9.34 1.29
C GLU A 156 -16.47 7.85 1.44
N LEU A 157 -15.59 7.09 2.11
CA LEU A 157 -15.81 5.67 2.42
C LEU A 157 -16.80 5.45 3.58
N GLY A 158 -17.38 6.51 4.15
CA GLY A 158 -18.36 6.40 5.23
C GLY A 158 -17.76 5.89 6.55
N LEU A 159 -16.44 6.04 6.74
CA LEU A 159 -15.76 5.65 7.97
C LEU A 159 -16.14 6.66 9.08
N GLY A 160 -17.23 6.35 9.78
CA GLY A 160 -17.72 7.19 10.87
C GLY A 160 -16.65 7.41 11.96
N GLY A 161 -16.75 8.50 12.72
CA GLY A 161 -15.80 8.78 13.79
C GLY A 161 -15.57 10.27 14.02
N ARG A 162 -14.65 10.58 14.93
CA ARG A 162 -14.30 11.98 15.23
C ARG A 162 -13.32 12.52 14.19
N THR A 163 -13.84 13.28 13.22
CA THR A 163 -13.09 13.91 12.11
C THR A 163 -11.81 14.63 12.56
N LEU A 164 -11.86 15.35 13.68
CA LEU A 164 -10.69 16.04 14.22
C LEU A 164 -9.54 15.10 14.58
N SER A 165 -9.81 13.86 15.03
CA SER A 165 -8.74 12.87 15.29
C SER A 165 -8.14 12.34 14.00
N VAL A 166 -8.98 12.14 12.98
CA VAL A 166 -8.55 11.74 11.64
C VAL A 166 -7.64 12.81 11.03
N ALA A 167 -8.04 14.09 11.09
CA ALA A 167 -7.22 15.20 10.63
C ALA A 167 -5.88 15.31 11.37
N ILE A 168 -5.87 15.19 12.71
CA ILE A 168 -4.63 15.20 13.50
C ILE A 168 -3.71 14.04 13.11
N SER A 169 -4.25 12.84 12.86
CA SER A 169 -3.43 11.70 12.44
C SER A 169 -2.80 11.91 11.06
N GLY A 170 -3.54 12.50 10.11
CA GLY A 170 -3.01 12.85 8.79
C GLY A 170 -1.92 13.93 8.87
N LEU A 171 -2.17 15.01 9.63
CA LEU A 171 -1.20 16.09 9.81
C LEU A 171 0.07 15.61 10.52
N SER A 172 -0.07 14.82 11.58
CA SER A 172 1.09 14.27 12.30
C SER A 172 1.91 13.32 11.44
N ALA A 173 1.27 12.48 10.61
CA ALA A 173 1.97 11.64 9.63
C ALA A 173 2.75 12.49 8.62
N PHE A 174 2.10 13.50 8.02
CA PHE A 174 2.73 14.40 7.06
C PHE A 174 3.95 15.13 7.66
N VAL A 175 3.78 15.74 8.83
CA VAL A 175 4.87 16.48 9.51
C VAL A 175 6.00 15.52 9.87
N SER A 176 5.69 14.32 10.36
CA SER A 176 6.70 13.33 10.74
C SER A 176 7.51 12.86 9.53
N VAL A 177 6.87 12.58 8.38
CA VAL A 177 7.55 12.27 7.11
C VAL A 177 8.48 13.41 6.71
N ARG A 178 8.02 14.66 6.75
CA ARG A 178 8.86 15.82 6.39
C ARG A 178 10.03 16.04 7.34
N ILE A 179 9.87 15.74 8.62
CA ILE A 179 10.98 15.77 9.58
C ILE A 179 11.98 14.68 9.23
N LEU A 180 11.52 13.44 9.03
CA LEU A 180 12.39 12.30 8.70
C LEU A 180 13.16 12.54 7.40
N ASP A 181 12.47 12.98 6.34
CA ASP A 181 13.07 13.34 5.05
C ASP A 181 14.22 14.35 5.23
N ARG A 182 14.00 15.41 6.02
CA ARG A 182 15.02 16.45 6.29
C ARG A 182 16.16 15.94 7.16
N THR A 183 15.87 15.10 8.16
CA THR A 183 16.90 14.59 9.08
C THR A 183 17.83 13.59 8.43
N PHE A 184 17.32 12.79 7.47
CA PHE A 184 18.07 11.75 6.80
C PHE A 184 18.46 12.11 5.36
N LEU A 185 18.21 13.35 4.93
CA LEU A 185 18.49 13.86 3.58
C LEU A 185 17.95 12.94 2.48
N LEU A 186 16.72 12.46 2.66
CA LEU A 186 16.09 11.55 1.70
C LEU A 186 15.60 12.34 0.49
N GLU A 187 16.14 12.04 -0.68
CA GLU A 187 15.66 12.61 -1.93
C GLU A 187 14.36 11.93 -2.35
N ARG A 188 13.34 12.75 -2.63
CA ARG A 188 12.04 12.31 -3.14
C ARG A 188 11.74 13.07 -4.42
N PHE A 189 10.98 12.43 -5.29
CA PHE A 189 10.42 13.13 -6.44
C PHE A 189 9.30 14.07 -5.96
N HIS A 190 9.51 15.38 -6.11
CA HIS A 190 8.51 16.40 -5.76
C HIS A 190 7.77 16.88 -7.02
N PHE A 191 6.55 16.38 -7.21
CA PHE A 191 5.62 16.79 -8.27
C PHE A 191 5.36 18.30 -8.38
N GLY A 192 5.57 19.03 -7.29
CA GLY A 192 5.13 20.42 -7.17
C GLY A 192 5.76 21.35 -8.19
N LEU A 193 7.04 21.20 -8.53
CA LEU A 193 7.72 22.23 -9.34
C LEU A 193 7.43 22.13 -10.84
N GLU A 194 7.03 20.97 -11.35
CA GLU A 194 6.91 20.73 -12.80
C GLU A 194 5.47 20.87 -13.33
N LEU A 195 4.45 20.69 -12.47
CA LEU A 195 3.04 20.71 -12.88
C LEU A 195 2.35 22.08 -12.72
N PHE A 196 2.99 23.07 -12.08
CA PHE A 196 2.38 24.40 -11.85
C PHE A 196 2.16 25.23 -13.13
N SER A 197 2.77 24.87 -14.26
CA SER A 197 2.61 25.59 -15.53
C SER A 197 1.46 25.07 -16.41
N PHE A 198 0.69 24.08 -15.95
CA PHE A 198 -0.39 23.51 -16.75
C PHE A 198 -1.70 24.29 -16.57
N ASP A 199 -1.83 25.38 -17.32
CA ASP A 199 -3.06 26.16 -17.32
C ASP A 199 -4.06 25.68 -18.39
N ILE A 200 -5.31 25.48 -17.97
CA ILE A 200 -6.40 25.02 -18.83
C ILE A 200 -7.26 26.23 -19.22
N TYR A 201 -7.11 26.70 -20.45
CA TYR A 201 -7.81 27.89 -20.95
C TYR A 201 -8.84 27.59 -22.04
N ARG A 202 -8.73 26.44 -22.74
CA ARG A 202 -9.56 26.14 -23.91
C ARG A 202 -10.54 25.00 -23.64
N LEU A 203 -11.76 25.10 -24.19
CA LEU A 203 -12.77 24.04 -24.12
C LEU A 203 -12.25 22.70 -24.68
N GLN A 204 -11.41 22.73 -25.72
CA GLN A 204 -10.78 21.54 -26.27
C GLN A 204 -9.91 20.80 -25.23
N GLN A 205 -9.19 21.51 -24.36
CA GLN A 205 -8.40 20.90 -23.29
C GLN A 205 -9.30 20.24 -22.25
N TRP A 206 -10.44 20.85 -21.91
CA TRP A 206 -11.46 20.24 -21.06
C TRP A 206 -12.03 18.94 -21.66
N MET A 207 -12.28 18.91 -22.97
CA MET A 207 -12.73 17.69 -23.65
C MET A 207 -11.68 16.58 -23.61
N TRP A 208 -10.40 16.92 -23.76
CA TRP A 208 -9.30 15.96 -23.59
C TRP A 208 -9.23 15.42 -22.16
N LEU A 209 -9.35 16.30 -21.16
CA LEU A 209 -9.38 15.88 -19.75
C LEU A 209 -10.56 14.98 -19.44
N LEU A 210 -11.76 15.30 -19.96
CA LEU A 210 -12.94 14.46 -19.81
C LEU A 210 -12.73 13.08 -20.46
N SER A 211 -12.18 13.06 -21.67
CA SER A 211 -11.88 11.81 -22.39
C SER A 211 -10.87 10.95 -21.62
N LEU A 212 -9.84 11.59 -21.08
CA LEU A 212 -8.83 10.93 -20.25
C LEU A 212 -9.44 10.40 -18.95
N ALA A 213 -10.30 11.17 -18.28
CA ALA A 213 -10.99 10.74 -17.07
C ALA A 213 -11.88 9.51 -17.31
N ILE A 214 -12.64 9.49 -18.42
CA ILE A 214 -13.44 8.33 -18.82
C ILE A 214 -12.54 7.12 -19.09
N LEU A 215 -11.46 7.31 -19.85
CA LEU A 215 -10.53 6.24 -20.20
C LEU A 215 -9.84 5.66 -18.95
N CYS A 216 -9.38 6.51 -18.03
CA CYS A 216 -8.83 6.09 -16.74
C CYS A 216 -9.87 5.34 -15.89
N GLY A 217 -11.13 5.78 -15.90
CA GLY A 217 -12.22 5.09 -15.21
C GLY A 217 -12.47 3.68 -15.76
N VAL A 218 -12.56 3.54 -17.09
CA VAL A 218 -12.74 2.25 -17.78
C VAL A 218 -11.54 1.33 -17.53
N LEU A 219 -10.30 1.84 -17.67
CA LEU A 219 -9.09 1.08 -17.40
C LEU A 219 -9.03 0.61 -15.95
N SER A 220 -9.35 1.48 -14.99
CA SER A 220 -9.37 1.13 -13.56
C SER A 220 -10.39 0.04 -13.27
N ALA A 221 -11.60 0.15 -13.83
CA ALA A 221 -12.61 -0.90 -13.73
C ALA A 221 -12.11 -2.23 -14.32
N GLY A 222 -11.46 -2.19 -15.50
CA GLY A 222 -10.86 -3.37 -16.13
C GLY A 222 -9.80 -4.02 -15.26
N ILE A 223 -8.90 -3.23 -14.66
CA ILE A 223 -7.86 -3.69 -13.73
C ILE A 223 -8.47 -4.38 -12.51
N ILE A 224 -9.49 -3.77 -11.90
CA ILE A 224 -10.19 -4.36 -10.74
C ILE A 224 -10.83 -5.70 -11.11
N HIS A 225 -11.51 -5.80 -12.26
CA HIS A 225 -12.12 -7.04 -12.72
C HIS A 225 -11.07 -8.12 -13.00
N LEU A 226 -9.95 -7.74 -13.61
CA LEU A 226 -8.84 -8.64 -13.88
C LEU A 226 -8.22 -9.19 -12.59
N ILE A 227 -7.92 -8.32 -11.62
CA ILE A 227 -7.39 -8.75 -10.32
C ILE A 227 -8.37 -9.71 -9.63
N ARG A 228 -9.66 -9.37 -9.63
CA ARG A 228 -10.70 -10.22 -9.03
C ARG A 228 -10.81 -11.57 -9.73
N TYR A 229 -10.73 -11.58 -11.05
CA TYR A 229 -10.69 -12.81 -11.84
C TYR A 229 -9.50 -13.70 -11.43
N PHE A 230 -8.30 -13.13 -11.33
CA PHE A 230 -7.12 -13.87 -10.86
C PHE A 230 -7.28 -14.38 -9.42
N GLN A 231 -7.77 -13.56 -8.49
CA GLN A 231 -8.02 -13.96 -7.09
C GLN A 231 -8.99 -15.15 -7.00
N ILE A 232 -10.10 -15.11 -7.76
CA ILE A 232 -11.08 -16.21 -7.77
C ILE A 232 -10.43 -17.46 -8.36
N ASN A 233 -9.75 -17.38 -9.49
CA ASN A 233 -9.14 -18.56 -10.11
C ASN A 233 -8.06 -19.18 -9.23
N PHE A 234 -7.16 -18.37 -8.65
CA PHE A 234 -6.11 -18.86 -7.76
C PHE A 234 -6.65 -19.43 -6.45
N SER A 235 -7.68 -18.82 -5.86
CA SER A 235 -8.32 -19.38 -4.66
C SER A 235 -9.04 -20.69 -4.96
N HIS A 236 -9.63 -20.85 -6.15
CA HIS A 236 -10.24 -22.09 -6.59
C HIS A 236 -9.21 -23.20 -6.89
N LEU A 237 -8.08 -22.86 -7.50
CA LEU A 237 -7.00 -23.81 -7.81
C LEU A 237 -6.26 -24.28 -6.56
N PHE A 238 -6.03 -23.39 -5.59
CA PHE A 238 -5.22 -23.66 -4.40
C PHE A 238 -6.01 -23.70 -3.10
N LYS A 239 -7.27 -24.16 -3.14
CA LYS A 239 -8.19 -24.22 -1.98
C LYS A 239 -7.58 -24.82 -0.71
N PHE A 240 -6.71 -25.82 -0.85
CA PHE A 240 -6.20 -26.61 0.26
C PHE A 240 -4.78 -26.24 0.70
N ASN A 241 -4.05 -25.44 -0.07
CA ASN A 241 -2.63 -25.18 0.23
C ASN A 241 -2.22 -23.73 -0.10
N ILE A 242 -2.53 -22.82 0.83
CA ILE A 242 -2.16 -21.39 0.75
C ILE A 242 -0.64 -21.22 0.61
N LEU A 243 0.14 -22.10 1.25
CA LEU A 243 1.60 -22.06 1.19
C LEU A 243 2.10 -22.31 -0.25
N PHE A 244 1.52 -23.29 -0.94
CA PHE A 244 1.87 -23.55 -2.34
C PHE A 244 1.50 -22.37 -3.25
N ARG A 245 0.35 -21.73 -2.99
CA ARG A 245 -0.07 -20.52 -3.70
C ARG A 245 0.94 -19.38 -3.54
N ILE A 246 1.41 -19.13 -2.30
CA ILE A 246 2.44 -18.12 -2.02
C ILE A 246 3.73 -18.47 -2.78
N LEU A 247 4.20 -19.72 -2.68
CA LEU A 247 5.43 -20.17 -3.36
C LEU A 247 5.37 -19.97 -4.89
N LEU A 248 4.23 -20.32 -5.49
CA LEU A 248 4.01 -20.15 -6.92
C LEU A 248 3.94 -18.67 -7.31
N GLY A 249 3.29 -17.85 -6.49
CA GLY A 249 3.26 -16.40 -6.66
C GLY A 249 4.66 -15.77 -6.61
N VAL A 250 5.47 -16.14 -5.61
CA VAL A 250 6.87 -15.71 -5.51
C VAL A 250 7.67 -16.11 -6.75
N SER A 251 7.51 -17.36 -7.19
CA SER A 251 8.22 -17.89 -8.36
C SER A 251 7.82 -17.15 -9.64
N ALA A 252 6.53 -16.86 -9.82
CA ALA A 252 6.03 -16.10 -10.97
C ALA A 252 6.48 -14.63 -10.94
N LEU A 253 6.49 -13.98 -9.77
CA LEU A 253 7.01 -12.63 -9.61
C LEU A 253 8.51 -12.56 -9.91
N PHE A 254 9.29 -13.54 -9.46
CA PHE A 254 10.70 -13.67 -9.79
C PHE A 254 10.92 -13.77 -11.30
N LEU A 255 10.17 -14.65 -11.99
CA LEU A 255 10.28 -14.79 -13.44
C LEU A 255 9.91 -13.49 -14.17
N LEU A 256 8.85 -12.79 -13.75
CA LEU A 256 8.50 -11.49 -14.32
C LEU A 256 9.59 -10.43 -14.10
N ALA A 257 10.23 -10.44 -12.93
CA ALA A 257 11.36 -9.55 -12.64
C ALA A 257 12.59 -9.87 -13.51
N CYS A 258 12.81 -11.13 -13.86
CA CYS A 258 13.84 -11.52 -14.81
C CYS A 258 13.51 -11.11 -16.25
N ILE A 259 12.24 -11.13 -16.66
CA ILE A 259 11.81 -10.76 -18.02
C ILE A 259 12.02 -9.27 -18.27
N HIS A 260 11.66 -8.41 -17.30
CA HIS A 260 11.81 -6.97 -17.46
C HIS A 260 12.19 -6.30 -16.13
N ALA A 261 13.48 -6.23 -15.84
CA ALA A 261 13.98 -5.60 -14.62
C ALA A 261 13.56 -4.12 -14.43
N PRO A 262 13.49 -3.27 -15.49
CA PRO A 262 13.14 -1.85 -15.32
C PRO A 262 11.74 -1.59 -14.72
N SER A 263 10.79 -2.53 -14.85
CA SER A 263 9.45 -2.36 -14.28
C SER A 263 9.42 -2.45 -12.76
N HIS A 264 10.46 -3.01 -12.12
CA HIS A 264 10.52 -3.22 -10.66
C HIS A 264 11.30 -2.11 -9.94
N LEU A 265 11.56 -1.00 -10.63
CA LEU A 265 12.11 0.21 -10.01
C LEU A 265 11.08 0.84 -9.05
N PRO A 266 11.55 1.63 -8.06
CA PRO A 266 10.67 2.38 -7.17
C PRO A 266 9.63 3.20 -7.96
N PRO A 267 8.37 3.23 -7.52
CA PRO A 267 7.31 3.96 -8.22
C PRO A 267 7.66 5.43 -8.50
N GLY A 268 8.36 6.10 -7.57
CA GLY A 268 8.80 7.49 -7.75
C GLY A 268 9.76 7.67 -8.93
N ILE A 269 10.74 6.79 -9.08
CA ILE A 269 11.73 6.82 -10.18
C ILE A 269 11.04 6.47 -11.50
N LEU A 270 10.16 5.46 -11.48
CA LEU A 270 9.43 5.05 -12.67
C LEU A 270 8.53 6.18 -13.17
N LEU A 271 7.84 6.86 -12.26
CA LEU A 271 6.98 7.98 -12.59
C LEU A 271 7.79 9.19 -13.08
N GLU A 272 8.93 9.51 -12.44
CA GLU A 272 9.87 10.53 -12.93
C GLU A 272 10.30 10.23 -14.38
N ASN A 273 10.68 8.98 -14.67
CA ASN A 273 11.12 8.59 -16.01
C ASN A 273 10.02 8.71 -17.08
N ILE A 274 8.76 8.53 -16.68
CA ILE A 274 7.60 8.70 -17.56
C ILE A 274 7.29 10.20 -17.75
N LEU A 275 7.21 10.97 -16.66
CA LEU A 275 6.84 12.39 -16.72
C LEU A 275 7.90 13.23 -17.43
N LEU A 276 9.19 12.98 -17.16
CA LEU A 276 10.30 13.67 -17.81
C LEU A 276 10.60 13.16 -19.23
N SER A 277 9.72 12.33 -19.80
CA SER A 277 9.84 11.81 -21.17
C SER A 277 11.16 11.10 -21.44
N LYS A 278 11.83 10.58 -20.41
CA LYS A 278 13.14 9.90 -20.51
C LYS A 278 13.01 8.50 -21.11
N SER A 279 11.78 8.01 -21.31
CA SER A 279 11.47 6.64 -21.75
C SER A 279 10.68 6.62 -23.07
N PHE A 280 10.93 5.61 -23.90
CA PHE A 280 10.27 5.44 -25.19
C PHE A 280 8.86 4.82 -24.99
N LEU A 281 7.86 5.20 -25.80
CA LEU A 281 6.46 4.73 -25.69
C LEU A 281 6.25 3.19 -25.55
N PRO A 282 6.95 2.31 -26.28
CA PRO A 282 6.80 0.87 -26.09
C PRO A 282 7.41 0.37 -24.77
N GLU A 283 8.43 1.04 -24.24
CA GLU A 283 9.00 0.69 -22.93
C GLU A 283 8.03 1.03 -21.81
N THR A 284 7.36 2.19 -21.88
CA THR A 284 6.35 2.57 -20.88
C THR A 284 5.14 1.63 -20.92
N ALA A 285 4.70 1.21 -22.10
CA ALA A 285 3.65 0.21 -22.25
C ALA A 285 4.05 -1.15 -21.65
N LEU A 286 5.28 -1.59 -21.89
CA LEU A 286 5.77 -2.86 -21.36
C LEU A 286 5.95 -2.79 -19.83
N CYS A 287 6.46 -1.69 -19.29
CA CYS A 287 6.48 -1.40 -17.85
C CYS A 287 5.07 -1.46 -17.25
N PHE A 288 4.09 -0.85 -17.90
CA PHE A 288 2.70 -0.86 -17.42
C PHE A 288 2.12 -2.28 -17.39
N ILE A 289 2.30 -3.06 -18.46
CA ILE A 289 1.78 -4.43 -18.55
C ILE A 289 2.44 -5.35 -17.51
N THR A 290 3.76 -5.25 -17.36
CA THR A 290 4.53 -6.07 -16.40
C THR A 290 4.19 -5.69 -14.95
N LEU A 291 4.04 -4.40 -14.64
CA LEU A 291 3.55 -3.93 -13.35
C LEU A 291 2.14 -4.45 -13.06
N LEU A 292 1.22 -4.33 -14.01
CA LEU A 292 -0.15 -4.80 -13.86
C LEU A 292 -0.21 -6.32 -13.65
N ALA A 293 0.58 -7.09 -14.40
CA ALA A 293 0.70 -8.54 -14.23
C ALA A 293 1.28 -8.89 -12.85
N SER A 294 2.34 -8.20 -12.43
CA SER A 294 2.97 -8.42 -11.12
C SER A 294 2.04 -8.07 -9.96
N LEU A 295 1.29 -6.96 -10.06
CA LEU A 295 0.28 -6.56 -9.08
C LEU A 295 -0.86 -7.60 -9.02
N ALA A 296 -1.36 -8.05 -10.17
CA ALA A 296 -2.42 -9.05 -10.21
C ALA A 296 -1.97 -10.39 -9.61
N LEU A 297 -0.75 -10.84 -9.92
CA LEU A 297 -0.16 -12.04 -9.31
C LEU A 297 0.06 -11.88 -7.81
N PHE A 298 0.58 -10.72 -7.39
CA PHE A 298 0.77 -10.43 -5.97
C PHE A 298 -0.57 -10.49 -5.22
N LEU A 299 -1.57 -9.75 -5.70
CA LEU A 299 -2.88 -9.67 -5.06
C LEU A 299 -3.68 -10.98 -5.16
N SER A 300 -3.36 -11.90 -6.06
CA SER A 300 -4.02 -13.22 -6.15
C SER A 300 -3.31 -14.31 -5.35
N CYS A 301 -1.99 -14.22 -5.22
CA CYS A 301 -1.20 -15.22 -4.49
C CYS A 301 -1.12 -14.90 -3.00
N PHE A 302 -0.97 -13.63 -2.67
CA PHE A 302 -0.87 -13.15 -1.29
C PHE A 302 -2.22 -12.65 -0.78
N GLY A 303 -3.00 -11.95 -1.62
CA GLY A 303 -4.39 -11.53 -1.38
C GLY A 303 -5.41 -12.67 -1.54
N THR A 304 -6.22 -12.92 -0.52
CA THR A 304 -7.51 -13.66 -0.61
C THR A 304 -8.44 -13.28 0.49
#